data_AF-A0AAW1K098-F1
#
_entry.id   AF-A0AAW1K098-F1
#
_cell.length_a   1.000
_cell.length_b   1.000
_cell.length_c   1.000
_cell.angle_alpha   90.00
_cell.angle_beta   90.00
_cell.angle_gamma   90.00
#
_symmetry.space_group_name_H-M   'P 1'
#
loop_
_entity.id
_entity.type
_entity.pdbx_description
1 polymer ?
#
loop_
_entity_poly.entity_id
_entity_poly.type
_entity_poly.pdbx_seq_one_letter_code
_entity_poly.pdbx_strand_id
1 'polypeptide(L)'
;MTTLLGNEIHRRVDDVQVVTKKLGTATIFILGIDGTTKEEEVKEAIAREIKVEETDVVVRATRKGKYDELTIIAEVPKAQATPLINRKKIRIGWTECGIRERVDIIRCYKCLEYGHKTRKCAAQVDRSKDCIRCGETGHRGKDCVNRDKCIKCGIQGHSADQIKCPYFKKLGEGIA
;
A
#
# COMPACT_ATOMS: atom_id res chain seq x y z
N MET A 1 8.37 -18.15 -17.28
CA MET A 1 7.51 -17.48 -16.27
C MET A 1 6.18 -17.15 -16.92
N THR A 2 5.19 -18.01 -16.70
CA THR A 2 3.84 -17.94 -17.27
C THR A 2 3.04 -16.83 -16.60
N THR A 3 2.29 -16.05 -17.37
CA THR A 3 1.35 -15.05 -16.86
C THR A 3 0.35 -15.75 -15.94
N LEU A 4 0.20 -15.29 -14.69
CA LEU A 4 -0.76 -15.91 -13.77
C LEU A 4 -2.18 -15.57 -14.23
N LEU A 5 -2.97 -16.60 -14.56
CA LEU A 5 -4.41 -16.46 -14.80
C LEU A 5 -5.13 -16.24 -13.45
N GLY A 6 -6.30 -15.59 -13.49
CA GLY A 6 -7.01 -15.13 -12.29
C GLY A 6 -7.24 -16.18 -11.19
N ASN A 7 -7.35 -17.46 -11.57
CA ASN A 7 -7.57 -18.60 -10.67
C ASN A 7 -6.30 -19.06 -9.92
N GLU A 8 -5.11 -18.92 -10.53
CA GLU A 8 -3.82 -19.26 -9.89
C GLU A 8 -3.42 -18.24 -8.83
N ILE A 9 -3.89 -16.99 -8.99
CA ILE A 9 -3.65 -15.93 -8.02
C ILE A 9 -4.39 -16.21 -6.71
N HIS A 10 -5.61 -16.77 -6.76
CA HIS A 10 -6.39 -17.07 -5.55
C HIS A 10 -5.66 -18.04 -4.61
N ARG A 11 -5.20 -19.19 -5.12
CA ARG A 11 -4.54 -20.22 -4.30
C ARG A 11 -3.22 -19.79 -3.66
N ARG A 12 -2.56 -18.75 -4.18
CA ARG A 12 -1.26 -18.27 -3.67
C ARG A 12 -1.37 -17.11 -2.68
N VAL A 13 -2.57 -16.55 -2.52
CA VAL A 13 -2.85 -15.38 -1.67
C VAL A 13 -3.22 -15.82 -0.25
N ASP A 14 -3.87 -16.97 -0.09
CA ASP A 14 -4.37 -17.46 1.20
C ASP A 14 -3.28 -17.73 2.25
N ASP A 15 -2.04 -18.01 1.83
CA ASP A 15 -0.91 -18.32 2.73
C ASP A 15 -0.06 -17.09 3.15
N VAL A 16 -0.42 -15.89 2.70
CA VAL A 16 0.42 -14.70 2.83
C VAL A 16 0.09 -13.91 4.10
N GLN A 17 0.90 -14.05 5.14
CA GLN A 17 0.73 -13.27 6.38
C GLN A 17 1.08 -11.79 6.19
N VAL A 18 0.06 -10.95 6.05
CA VAL A 18 0.26 -9.50 5.97
C VAL A 18 0.66 -8.95 7.33
N VAL A 19 1.88 -8.41 7.42
CA VAL A 19 2.39 -7.81 8.65
C VAL A 19 1.98 -6.34 8.66
N THR A 20 0.87 -6.03 9.33
CA THR A 20 0.49 -4.65 9.67
C THR A 20 1.57 -4.02 10.55
N LYS A 21 2.15 -2.88 10.16
CA LYS A 21 3.10 -2.14 11.00
C LYS A 21 2.38 -1.59 12.23
N LYS A 22 2.94 -1.85 13.41
CA LYS A 22 2.42 -1.59 14.77
C LYS A 22 1.06 -2.23 15.03
N LEU A 23 0.96 -3.02 16.11
CA LEU A 23 -0.34 -3.51 16.58
C LEU A 23 -1.22 -2.28 16.88
N GLY A 24 -2.26 -2.06 16.07
CA GLY A 24 -3.34 -1.11 16.36
C GLY A 24 -3.41 0.16 15.52
N THR A 25 -2.45 0.48 14.65
CA THR A 25 -2.54 1.65 13.73
C THR A 25 -2.73 1.23 12.28
N ALA A 26 -3.48 2.03 11.53
CA ALA A 26 -3.69 1.91 10.09
C ALA A 26 -3.12 3.16 9.39
N THR A 27 -2.49 2.98 8.23
CA THR A 27 -2.04 4.10 7.39
C THR A 27 -3.10 4.38 6.33
N ILE A 28 -3.66 5.59 6.34
CA ILE A 28 -4.67 6.03 5.38
C ILE A 28 -4.11 7.13 4.47
N PHE A 29 -4.57 7.12 3.23
CA PHE A 29 -4.30 8.12 2.20
C PHE A 29 -5.58 8.89 1.98
N ILE A 30 -5.50 10.20 2.14
CA ILE A 30 -6.60 11.12 1.89
C ILE A 30 -6.27 11.87 0.61
N LEU A 31 -7.11 11.72 -0.39
CA LEU A 31 -6.91 12.16 -1.76
C LEU A 31 -7.90 13.27 -2.10
N GLY A 32 -7.47 14.20 -2.96
CA GLY A 32 -8.34 15.28 -3.44
C GLY A 32 -8.67 16.29 -2.35
N ILE A 33 -7.70 16.59 -1.49
CA ILE A 33 -7.81 17.72 -0.54
C ILE A 33 -7.48 18.99 -1.30
N ASP A 34 -8.15 20.09 -0.95
CA ASP A 34 -7.87 21.39 -1.56
C ASP A 34 -6.49 21.93 -1.13
N GLY A 35 -5.79 22.60 -2.04
CA GLY A 35 -4.42 23.14 -1.83
C GLY A 35 -4.29 24.14 -0.68
N THR A 36 -5.40 24.78 -0.30
CA THR A 36 -5.46 25.79 0.78
C THR A 36 -5.74 25.19 2.15
N THR A 37 -6.14 23.91 2.21
CA THR A 37 -6.45 23.23 3.47
C THR A 37 -5.18 22.97 4.27
N LYS A 38 -5.17 23.39 5.54
CA LYS A 38 -4.03 23.19 6.43
C LYS A 38 -4.03 21.79 7.07
N GLU A 39 -2.86 21.35 7.55
CA GLU A 39 -2.74 20.04 8.18
C GLU A 39 -3.55 19.93 9.48
N GLU A 40 -3.75 21.04 10.19
CA GLU A 40 -4.57 21.12 11.41
C GLU A 40 -6.05 20.81 11.11
N GLU A 41 -6.62 21.44 10.08
CA GLU A 41 -8.02 21.21 9.68
C GLU A 41 -8.25 19.73 9.27
N VAL A 42 -7.23 19.11 8.69
CA VAL A 42 -7.27 17.69 8.30
C VAL A 42 -7.25 16.80 9.54
N LYS A 43 -6.41 17.11 10.53
CA LYS A 43 -6.37 16.37 11.81
C LYS A 43 -7.70 16.46 12.54
N GLU A 44 -8.25 17.67 12.68
CA GLU A 44 -9.55 17.91 13.31
C GLU A 44 -10.67 17.12 12.61
N ALA A 45 -10.70 17.15 11.26
CA ALA A 45 -11.71 16.44 10.49
C ALA A 45 -11.62 14.92 10.67
N ILE A 46 -10.41 14.35 10.66
CA ILE A 46 -10.18 12.93 10.91
C ILE A 46 -10.59 12.57 12.33
N ALA A 47 -10.08 13.30 13.33
CA ALA A 47 -10.33 13.08 14.75
C ALA A 47 -11.82 13.07 15.06
N ARG A 48 -12.57 14.03 14.52
CA ARG A 48 -14.03 14.13 14.65
C ARG A 48 -14.76 12.96 14.02
N GLU A 49 -14.35 12.53 12.82
CA GLU A 49 -15.04 11.45 12.09
C GLU A 49 -14.80 10.09 12.75
N ILE A 50 -13.59 9.81 13.25
CA ILE A 50 -13.25 8.54 13.91
C ILE A 50 -13.45 8.57 15.43
N LYS A 51 -13.85 9.71 16.01
CA LYS A 51 -14.09 9.93 17.45
C LYS A 51 -12.86 9.59 18.31
N VAL A 52 -11.71 10.16 17.94
CA VAL A 52 -10.45 10.06 18.71
C VAL A 52 -9.90 11.44 18.99
N GLU A 53 -8.93 11.53 19.89
CA GLU A 53 -8.20 12.76 20.15
C GLU A 53 -7.26 13.10 18.98
N GLU A 54 -7.06 14.39 18.71
CA GLU A 54 -6.15 14.83 17.63
C GLU A 54 -4.71 14.31 17.80
N THR A 55 -4.31 14.01 19.03
CA THR A 55 -3.01 13.41 19.35
C THR A 55 -2.82 12.02 18.77
N ASP A 56 -3.90 11.29 18.51
CA ASP A 56 -3.88 9.94 17.93
C ASP A 56 -3.76 9.97 16.39
N VAL A 57 -3.91 11.14 15.77
CA VAL A 57 -3.83 11.33 14.31
C VAL A 57 -2.45 11.89 13.93
N VAL A 58 -1.60 11.02 13.37
CA VAL A 58 -0.24 11.41 12.97
C VAL A 58 -0.15 11.59 11.46
N VAL A 59 -0.04 12.83 11.00
CA VAL A 59 0.27 13.13 9.60
C VAL A 59 1.75 12.81 9.34
N ARG A 60 2.00 11.92 8.38
CA ARG A 60 3.34 11.45 8.01
C ARG A 60 3.94 12.20 6.84
N ALA A 61 3.11 12.58 5.87
CA ALA A 61 3.55 13.30 4.70
C ALA A 61 2.37 13.94 3.98
N THR A 62 2.62 15.10 3.41
CA THR A 62 1.71 15.82 2.53
C THR A 62 2.37 15.91 1.16
N ARG A 63 1.66 15.47 0.12
CA ARG A 63 2.16 15.47 -1.26
C ARG A 63 1.27 16.37 -2.11
N LYS A 64 1.89 17.30 -2.84
CA LYS A 64 1.19 18.13 -3.81
C LYS A 64 1.03 17.38 -5.14
N GLY A 65 -0.20 17.35 -5.64
CA GLY A 65 -0.55 16.85 -6.95
C GLY A 65 -0.25 17.87 -8.05
N LYS A 66 -0.67 17.55 -9.29
CA LYS A 66 -0.43 18.41 -10.45
C LYS A 66 -1.34 19.63 -10.50
N TYR A 67 -2.53 19.55 -9.89
CA TYR A 67 -3.57 20.58 -9.94
C TYR A 67 -3.80 21.25 -8.58
N ASP A 68 -2.71 21.48 -7.83
CA ASP A 68 -2.72 22.02 -6.46
C ASP A 68 -3.49 21.18 -5.41
N GLU A 69 -4.05 20.04 -5.80
CA GLU A 69 -4.63 19.06 -4.88
C GLU A 69 -3.58 18.49 -3.91
N LEU A 70 -3.97 18.29 -2.65
CA LEU A 70 -3.13 17.66 -1.65
C LEU A 70 -3.52 16.19 -1.46
N THR A 71 -2.50 15.34 -1.33
CA THR A 71 -2.62 13.98 -0.84
C THR A 71 -1.93 13.87 0.51
N ILE A 72 -2.69 13.57 1.55
CA ILE A 72 -2.17 13.42 2.91
C ILE A 72 -2.06 11.94 3.27
N ILE A 73 -0.94 11.58 3.87
CA ILE A 73 -0.68 10.26 4.43
C ILE A 73 -0.76 10.41 5.95
N ALA A 74 -1.74 9.77 6.57
CA ALA A 74 -1.94 9.82 8.01
C ALA A 74 -1.90 8.40 8.62
N GLU A 75 -1.35 8.27 9.81
CA GLU A 75 -1.53 7.11 10.67
C GLU A 75 -2.62 7.39 11.70
N VAL A 76 -3.56 6.47 11.81
CA VAL A 76 -4.74 6.56 12.70
C VAL A 76 -4.96 5.23 13.41
N PRO A 77 -5.66 5.20 14.56
CA PRO A 77 -6.05 3.96 15.22
C PRO A 77 -6.95 3.09 14.32
N LYS A 78 -6.56 1.83 14.09
CA LYS A 78 -7.24 0.92 13.14
C LYS A 78 -8.69 0.63 13.54
N ALA A 79 -8.94 0.40 14.82
CA ALA A 79 -10.28 0.04 15.30
C ALA A 79 -11.31 1.11 14.95
N GLN A 80 -10.97 2.38 15.18
CA GLN A 80 -11.81 3.54 14.92
C GLN A 80 -11.81 3.97 13.45
N ALA A 81 -10.75 3.67 12.69
CA ALA A 81 -10.67 4.00 11.27
C ALA A 81 -11.45 3.04 10.36
N THR A 82 -11.85 1.86 10.83
CA THR A 82 -12.58 0.86 10.02
C THR A 82 -13.83 1.42 9.32
N PRO A 83 -14.74 2.16 10.00
CA PRO A 83 -15.92 2.75 9.34
C PRO A 83 -15.54 3.77 8.28
N LEU A 84 -14.49 4.56 8.55
CA LEU A 84 -13.98 5.58 7.64
C LEU A 84 -13.36 4.96 6.37
N ILE A 85 -12.60 3.88 6.54
CA ILE A 85 -12.01 3.10 5.44
C ILE A 85 -13.12 2.47 4.58
N ASN A 86 -14.17 1.93 5.21
CA ASN A 86 -15.30 1.32 4.50
C ASN A 86 -16.12 2.35 3.71
N ARG A 87 -16.30 3.56 4.26
CA ARG A 87 -16.97 4.67 3.57
C ARG A 87 -16.15 5.19 2.39
N LYS A 88 -14.82 5.04 2.42
CA LYS A 88 -13.84 5.49 1.38
C LYS A 88 -13.88 6.99 1.08
N LYS A 89 -14.59 7.77 1.88
CA LYS A 89 -14.82 9.20 1.67
C LYS A 89 -14.91 9.89 3.03
N ILE A 90 -14.33 11.07 3.11
CA ILE A 90 -14.42 11.98 4.26
C ILE A 90 -14.66 13.39 3.74
N ARG A 91 -15.38 14.20 4.51
CA ARG A 91 -15.52 15.62 4.21
C ARG A 91 -14.51 16.41 5.03
N ILE A 92 -13.64 17.16 4.34
CA ILE A 92 -12.68 18.08 4.96
C ILE A 92 -13.02 19.47 4.43
N GLY A 93 -13.42 20.37 5.34
CA GLY A 93 -14.01 21.65 4.98
C GLY A 93 -15.22 21.48 4.03
N TRP A 94 -15.09 22.02 2.81
CA TRP A 94 -16.11 21.96 1.76
C TRP A 94 -15.90 20.83 0.75
N THR A 95 -14.78 20.11 0.85
CA THR A 95 -14.35 19.14 -0.15
C THR A 95 -14.65 17.72 0.31
N GLU A 96 -15.17 16.90 -0.61
CA GLU A 96 -15.27 15.45 -0.41
C GLU A 96 -13.96 14.79 -0.83
N CYS A 97 -13.20 14.31 0.14
CA CYS A 97 -11.89 13.70 -0.06
C CYS A 97 -12.01 12.17 -0.07
N GLY A 98 -11.28 11.52 -0.97
CA GLY A 98 -11.25 10.07 -1.08
C GLY A 98 -10.30 9.45 -0.05
N ILE A 99 -10.74 8.40 0.64
CA ILE A 99 -9.92 7.64 1.58
C ILE A 99 -9.51 6.30 0.99
N ARG A 100 -8.24 5.98 1.14
CA ARG A 100 -7.68 4.66 0.83
C ARG A 100 -6.81 4.18 1.97
N GLU A 101 -7.08 2.99 2.49
CA GLU A 101 -6.14 2.32 3.38
C GLU A 101 -4.93 1.82 2.58
N ARG A 102 -3.74 1.98 3.15
CA ARG A 102 -2.55 1.29 2.67
C ARG A 102 -2.35 0.02 3.44
N VAL A 103 -2.58 -1.08 2.74
CA VAL A 103 -2.14 -2.40 3.19
C VAL A 103 -0.63 -2.50 2.95
N ASP A 104 0.16 -2.46 4.01
CA ASP A 104 1.61 -2.69 3.95
C ASP A 104 1.86 -4.21 3.86
N ILE A 105 1.78 -4.76 2.65
CA ILE A 105 2.11 -6.16 2.40
C ILE A 105 3.62 -6.29 2.33
N ILE A 106 4.21 -6.92 3.34
CA ILE A 106 5.66 -7.11 3.37
C ILE A 106 6.11 -8.07 2.28
N ARG A 107 7.20 -7.72 1.58
CA ARG A 107 7.91 -8.62 0.66
C ARG A 107 9.22 -9.09 1.29
N CYS A 108 9.49 -10.37 1.18
CA CYS A 108 10.74 -10.99 1.56
C CYS A 108 11.82 -10.65 0.52
N TYR A 109 12.95 -10.07 0.94
CA TYR A 109 14.03 -9.71 0.02
C TYR A 109 14.86 -10.89 -0.47
N LYS A 110 14.74 -12.08 0.16
CA LYS A 110 15.44 -13.30 -0.26
C LYS A 110 14.69 -14.00 -1.39
N CYS A 111 13.43 -14.38 -1.19
CA CYS A 111 12.67 -15.14 -2.18
C CYS A 111 11.76 -14.29 -3.06
N LEU A 112 11.65 -13.00 -2.76
CA LEU A 112 10.75 -12.03 -3.40
C LEU A 112 9.25 -12.35 -3.22
N GLU A 113 8.88 -13.32 -2.38
CA GLU A 113 7.49 -13.62 -1.98
C GLU A 113 6.95 -12.60 -0.97
N TYR A 114 5.62 -12.49 -0.91
CA TYR A 114 4.96 -11.67 0.10
C TYR A 114 4.73 -12.42 1.41
N GLY A 115 4.41 -11.69 2.47
CA GLY A 115 3.87 -12.23 3.72
C GLY A 115 4.91 -12.60 4.78
N HIS A 116 6.19 -12.43 4.51
CA HIS A 116 7.23 -12.67 5.51
C HIS A 116 8.46 -11.79 5.32
N LYS A 117 9.24 -11.65 6.39
CA LYS A 117 10.57 -11.01 6.38
C LYS A 117 11.63 -12.03 5.99
N THR A 118 12.77 -11.55 5.48
CA THR A 118 13.95 -12.39 5.17
C THR A 118 14.36 -13.30 6.33
N ARG A 119 14.27 -12.82 7.58
CA ARG A 119 14.58 -13.61 8.79
C ARG A 119 13.68 -14.83 9.01
N LYS A 120 12.46 -14.82 8.46
CA LYS A 120 11.48 -15.92 8.54
C LYS A 120 11.32 -16.66 7.20
N CYS A 121 12.28 -16.50 6.28
CA CYS A 121 12.21 -17.09 4.95
C CYS A 121 12.69 -18.54 4.98
N ALA A 122 11.79 -19.48 4.67
CA ALA A 122 12.11 -20.92 4.52
C ALA A 122 12.53 -21.31 3.09
N ALA A 123 12.55 -20.35 2.15
CA ALA A 123 12.89 -20.65 0.76
C ALA A 123 14.38 -21.02 0.62
N GLN A 124 14.63 -22.07 -0.14
CA GLN A 124 15.97 -22.56 -0.47
C GLN A 124 16.65 -21.68 -1.53
N VAL A 125 15.87 -21.15 -2.47
CA VAL A 125 16.37 -20.29 -3.55
C VAL A 125 16.51 -18.84 -3.08
N ASP A 126 17.70 -18.28 -3.26
CA ASP A 126 17.96 -16.86 -3.04
C ASP A 126 17.87 -16.08 -4.36
N ARG A 127 16.87 -15.19 -4.42
CA ARG A 127 16.56 -14.27 -5.52
C ARG A 127 16.88 -12.83 -5.14
N SER A 128 17.63 -12.58 -4.07
CA SER A 128 17.98 -11.23 -3.63
C SER A 128 18.82 -10.44 -4.62
N LYS A 129 19.48 -11.14 -5.56
CA LYS A 129 20.26 -10.56 -6.66
C LYS A 129 19.43 -10.28 -7.92
N ASP A 130 18.19 -10.76 -7.97
CA ASP A 130 17.33 -10.56 -9.12
C ASP A 130 16.83 -9.12 -9.12
N CYS A 131 16.69 -8.54 -10.31
CA CYS A 131 16.19 -7.20 -10.47
C CYS A 131 14.72 -7.13 -10.05
N ILE A 132 14.41 -6.33 -9.03
CA ILE A 132 13.03 -6.16 -8.53
C ILE A 132 12.05 -5.56 -9.55
N ARG A 133 12.56 -4.94 -10.63
CA ARG A 133 11.74 -4.29 -11.67
C ARG A 133 11.37 -5.23 -12.81
N CYS A 134 12.25 -6.15 -13.20
CA CYS A 134 12.03 -7.02 -14.37
C CYS A 134 12.15 -8.53 -14.07
N GLY A 135 12.74 -8.90 -12.92
CA GLY A 135 12.94 -10.28 -12.50
C GLY A 135 14.17 -10.97 -13.10
N GLU A 136 15.05 -10.25 -13.81
CA GLU A 136 16.26 -10.81 -14.40
C GLU A 136 17.49 -10.61 -13.51
N THR A 137 18.47 -11.50 -13.63
CA THR A 137 19.75 -11.45 -12.92
C THR A 137 20.76 -10.55 -13.64
N GLY A 138 21.77 -10.07 -12.93
CA GLY A 138 22.92 -9.35 -13.52
C GLY A 138 22.84 -7.83 -13.38
N HIS A 139 21.72 -7.28 -12.93
CA HIS A 139 21.58 -5.85 -12.62
C HIS A 139 20.62 -5.62 -11.45
N ARG A 140 20.69 -4.45 -10.81
CA ARG A 140 19.74 -4.04 -9.77
C ARG A 140 18.66 -3.13 -10.35
N GLY A 141 17.56 -2.94 -9.62
CA GLY A 141 16.44 -2.11 -10.08
C GLY A 141 16.80 -0.66 -10.42
N LYS A 142 17.88 -0.11 -9.84
CA LYS A 142 18.38 1.23 -10.17
C LYS A 142 18.99 1.29 -11.57
N ASP A 143 19.65 0.21 -11.99
CA ASP A 143 20.39 0.10 -13.25
C ASP A 143 19.57 -0.66 -14.31
N CYS A 144 18.27 -0.87 -14.07
CA CYS A 144 17.41 -1.63 -14.94
C CYS A 144 16.98 -0.79 -16.15
N VAL A 145 17.39 -1.24 -17.33
CA VAL A 145 16.97 -0.69 -18.64
C VAL A 145 15.76 -1.42 -19.24
N ASN A 146 15.36 -2.54 -18.65
CA ASN A 146 14.23 -3.34 -19.11
C ASN A 146 12.89 -2.70 -18.71
N ARG A 147 11.83 -3.07 -19.44
CA ARG A 147 10.46 -2.68 -19.06
C ARG A 147 10.08 -3.30 -17.72
N ASP A 148 9.34 -2.53 -16.92
CA ASP A 148 8.80 -3.03 -15.65
C ASP A 148 7.93 -4.26 -15.91
N LYS A 149 8.31 -5.38 -15.30
CA LYS A 149 7.58 -6.65 -15.33
C LYS A 149 7.42 -7.13 -13.90
N CYS A 150 6.16 -7.26 -13.49
CA CYS A 150 5.86 -7.75 -12.16
C CYS A 150 6.30 -9.21 -12.00
N ILE A 151 7.18 -9.47 -11.04
CA ILE A 151 7.76 -10.80 -10.75
C ILE A 151 6.68 -11.81 -10.35
N LYS A 152 5.53 -11.35 -9.83
CA LYS A 152 4.45 -12.22 -9.37
C LYS A 152 3.40 -12.50 -10.44
N CYS A 153 2.77 -11.48 -11.00
CA CYS A 153 1.72 -11.71 -12.00
C CYS A 153 2.29 -11.92 -13.41
N GLY A 154 3.57 -11.59 -13.66
CA GLY A 154 4.22 -11.72 -14.96
C GLY A 154 3.85 -10.62 -15.97
N ILE A 155 2.96 -9.70 -15.60
CA ILE A 155 2.44 -8.63 -16.46
C ILE A 155 3.42 -7.45 -16.49
N GLN A 156 3.57 -6.84 -17.67
CA GLN A 156 4.40 -5.64 -17.88
C GLN A 156 3.63 -4.34 -17.54
N GLY A 157 4.36 -3.26 -17.27
CA GLY A 157 3.79 -1.92 -17.06
C GLY A 157 3.51 -1.55 -15.59
N HIS A 158 3.88 -2.41 -14.65
CA HIS A 158 3.84 -2.10 -13.22
C HIS A 158 4.87 -2.90 -12.43
N SER A 159 5.32 -2.32 -11.31
CA SER A 159 6.08 -3.05 -10.30
C SER A 159 5.15 -3.84 -9.39
N ALA A 160 5.69 -4.85 -8.72
CA ALA A 160 4.89 -5.79 -7.95
C ALA A 160 4.20 -5.15 -6.72
N ASP A 161 4.68 -4.01 -6.21
CA ASP A 161 4.10 -3.24 -5.09
C ASP A 161 2.98 -2.25 -5.48
N GLN A 162 2.63 -2.19 -6.77
CA GLN A 162 1.66 -1.22 -7.26
C GLN A 162 0.23 -1.80 -7.19
N ILE A 163 -0.75 -0.98 -6.83
CA ILE A 163 -2.19 -1.37 -6.80
C ILE A 163 -2.70 -1.84 -8.18
N LYS A 164 -2.09 -1.36 -9.27
CA LYS A 164 -2.37 -1.84 -10.63
C LYS A 164 -1.95 -3.29 -10.89
N CYS A 165 -1.21 -3.91 -9.96
CA CYS A 165 -0.91 -5.33 -10.00
C CYS A 165 -2.13 -6.14 -9.51
N PRO A 166 -2.70 -7.05 -10.33
CA PRO A 166 -3.85 -7.85 -9.92
C PRO A 166 -3.54 -8.78 -8.75
N TYR A 167 -2.28 -9.27 -8.66
CA TYR A 167 -1.82 -10.09 -7.53
C TYR A 167 -1.77 -9.28 -6.23
N PHE A 168 -1.19 -8.07 -6.27
CA PHE A 168 -1.09 -7.21 -5.10
C PHE A 168 -2.46 -6.67 -4.66
N LYS A 169 -3.33 -6.35 -5.63
CA LYS A 169 -4.70 -5.92 -5.36
C LYS A 169 -5.48 -7.00 -4.60
N LYS A 170 -5.43 -8.26 -5.05
CA LYS A 170 -6.10 -9.38 -4.37
C LYS A 170 -5.52 -9.66 -2.97
N LEU A 171 -4.20 -9.55 -2.80
CA LEU A 171 -3.59 -9.64 -1.47
C LEU A 171 -4.14 -8.58 -0.49
N GLY A 172 -4.45 -7.37 -0.99
CA GLY A 172 -5.05 -6.31 -0.18
C GLY A 172 -6.55 -6.50 0.09
N GLU A 173 -7.28 -7.17 -0.82
CA GLU A 173 -8.72 -7.41 -0.71
C GLU A 173 -9.08 -8.48 0.33
N GLY A 174 -8.21 -9.47 0.57
CA GLY A 174 -8.42 -10.52 1.58
C GLY A 174 -8.27 -10.06 3.05
N ILE A 175 -8.22 -8.75 3.30
CA ILE A 175 -7.93 -8.12 4.60
C ILE A 175 -9.09 -7.19 5.03
N ALA A 176 -10.14 -7.09 4.21
CA ALA A 176 -11.37 -6.36 4.51
C ALA A 176 -12.28 -7.13 5.48
#